data_AF-A0A840NKS4-F1
#
_entry.id   AF-A0A840NKS4-F1
#
_cell.length_a   1.000
_cell.length_b   1.000
_cell.length_c   1.000
_cell.angle_alpha   90.00
_cell.angle_beta   90.00
_cell.angle_gamma   90.00
#
_symmetry.space_group_name_H-M   'P 1'
#
loop_
_entity.id
_entity.type
_entity.pdbx_description
1 polymer ?
#
loop_
_entity_poly.entity_id
_entity_poly.type
_entity_poly.pdbx_seq_one_letter_code
_entity_poly.pdbx_strand_id
1 'polypeptide(L)'
;MDGFRVFLRGEPRIDLVLASLQLQHPFAVLDGPIGSTGLVGVRAAVLVELCEDHDEPGGLGRYPLLVRFTGTDGPERAWRAAHAFLWTVTRGGEVDEALLLGPGTAPLRYHRGRIAPVRAVHSED
;
A
#
# COMPACT_ATOMS: atom_id res chain seq x y z
N MET A 1 -13.62 -7.14 -2.67
CA MET A 1 -12.45 -6.25 -2.78
C MET A 1 -11.28 -7.12 -2.44
N ASP A 2 -10.55 -7.60 -3.45
CA ASP A 2 -9.87 -8.91 -3.34
C ASP A 2 -8.39 -8.79 -3.00
N GLY A 3 -7.98 -7.65 -2.41
CA GLY A 3 -6.59 -7.36 -2.10
C GLY A 3 -6.43 -6.23 -1.08
N PHE A 4 -5.20 -6.01 -0.66
CA PHE A 4 -4.79 -4.98 0.28
C PHE A 4 -4.27 -3.76 -0.46
N ARG A 5 -4.44 -2.57 0.12
CA ARG A 5 -4.08 -1.29 -0.50
C ARG A 5 -3.36 -0.43 0.51
N VAL A 6 -2.19 0.06 0.14
CA VAL A 6 -1.43 1.05 0.92
C VAL A 6 -1.41 2.35 0.15
N PHE A 7 -2.09 3.36 0.68
CA PHE A 7 -2.08 4.72 0.16
C PHE A 7 -0.99 5.51 0.87
N LEU A 8 -0.17 6.27 0.15
CA LEU A 8 0.94 7.06 0.68
C LEU A 8 0.73 8.55 0.38
N ARG A 9 0.94 9.40 1.38
CA ARG A 9 0.84 10.87 1.31
C ARG A 9 2.14 11.51 1.81
N GLY A 10 2.48 12.66 1.22
CA GLY A 10 3.78 13.32 1.34
C GLY A 10 4.41 13.42 -0.06
N GLU A 11 5.72 13.26 -0.15
CA GLU A 11 6.47 13.17 -1.41
C GLU A 11 7.09 11.77 -1.59
N PRO A 12 6.29 10.68 -1.68
CA PRO A 12 6.84 9.35 -1.80
C PRO A 12 7.58 9.18 -3.13
N ARG A 13 8.90 9.08 -3.08
CA ARG A 13 9.71 8.78 -4.27
C ARG A 13 9.51 7.32 -4.70
N ILE A 14 9.17 7.10 -5.98
CA ILE A 14 8.95 5.75 -6.54
C ILE A 14 10.17 4.86 -6.30
N ASP A 15 11.36 5.40 -6.50
CA ASP A 15 12.65 4.75 -6.26
C ASP A 15 12.78 4.20 -4.83
N LEU A 16 12.29 4.93 -3.81
CA LEU A 16 12.32 4.46 -2.42
C LEU A 16 11.21 3.47 -2.09
N VAL A 17 10.06 3.60 -2.75
CA VAL A 17 8.98 2.60 -2.68
C VAL A 17 9.45 1.27 -3.27
N LEU A 18 10.10 1.32 -4.43
CA LEU A 18 10.70 0.15 -5.07
C LEU A 18 11.82 -0.44 -4.22
N ALA A 19 12.71 0.38 -3.66
CA ALA A 19 13.74 -0.08 -2.73
C ALA A 19 13.12 -0.77 -1.49
N SER A 20 12.03 -0.21 -0.95
CA SER A 20 11.29 -0.80 0.18
C SER A 20 10.66 -2.14 -0.17
N LEU A 21 10.14 -2.28 -1.39
CA LEU A 21 9.62 -3.56 -1.91
C LEU A 21 10.74 -4.58 -2.12
N GLN A 22 11.91 -4.14 -2.58
CA GLN A 22 13.10 -4.98 -2.82
C GLN A 22 13.79 -5.43 -1.51
N LEU A 23 13.85 -4.58 -0.49
CA LEU A 23 14.44 -4.88 0.83
C LEU A 23 13.77 -6.07 1.52
N GLN A 24 12.51 -6.34 1.18
CA GLN A 24 11.75 -7.45 1.77
C GLN A 24 11.90 -8.78 1.04
N HIS A 25 12.53 -8.80 -0.15
CA HIS A 25 13.04 -9.92 -0.97
C HIS A 25 13.03 -9.47 -2.46
N PRO A 26 13.93 -10.00 -3.33
CA PRO A 26 14.01 -9.56 -4.73
C PRO A 26 12.70 -9.80 -5.48
N PHE A 27 12.09 -8.72 -5.96
CA PHE A 27 10.90 -8.70 -6.80
C PHE A 27 11.28 -8.99 -8.25
N ALA A 28 10.58 -9.92 -8.91
CA ALA A 28 10.60 -9.97 -10.37
C ALA A 28 9.63 -8.89 -10.88
N VAL A 29 10.19 -7.77 -11.33
CA VAL A 29 9.43 -6.72 -12.03
C VAL A 29 8.96 -7.34 -13.34
N LEU A 30 7.66 -7.32 -13.60
CA LEU A 30 7.13 -7.68 -14.90
C LEU A 30 7.33 -6.46 -15.81
N ASP A 31 7.96 -6.66 -16.97
CA ASP A 31 8.29 -5.56 -17.88
C ASP A 31 7.01 -4.84 -18.35
N GLY A 32 6.92 -3.56 -17.97
CA GLY A 32 6.00 -2.58 -18.55
C GLY A 32 4.77 -2.24 -17.72
N PRO A 33 4.27 -0.99 -17.84
CA PRO A 33 3.01 -0.58 -17.22
C PRO A 33 1.84 -1.37 -17.81
N ILE A 34 0.96 -1.89 -16.95
CA ILE A 34 -0.31 -2.50 -17.36
C ILE A 34 -1.41 -1.48 -17.05
N GLY A 35 -1.86 -0.74 -18.06
CA GLY A 35 -2.88 0.31 -17.89
C GLY A 35 -2.35 1.53 -17.13
N SER A 36 -3.11 2.05 -16.16
CA SER A 36 -2.72 3.18 -15.30
C SER A 36 -1.72 2.81 -14.19
N THR A 37 -1.28 1.55 -14.17
CA THR A 37 -0.34 1.03 -13.18
C THR A 37 1.07 1.21 -13.70
N GLY A 38 1.85 2.06 -13.04
CA GLY A 38 3.23 2.40 -13.42
C GLY A 38 4.23 1.26 -13.22
N LEU A 39 3.93 0.29 -12.33
CA LEU A 39 4.76 -0.90 -12.13
C LEU A 39 3.96 -2.09 -11.59
N VAL A 40 4.24 -3.28 -12.14
CA VAL A 40 3.65 -4.55 -11.72
C VAL A 40 4.77 -5.55 -11.40
N GLY A 41 4.63 -6.29 -10.30
CA GLY A 41 5.55 -7.38 -9.97
C GLY A 41 4.87 -8.52 -9.23
N VAL A 42 5.50 -9.70 -9.22
CA VAL A 42 4.96 -10.88 -8.53
C VAL A 42 5.98 -11.40 -7.50
N ARG A 43 5.51 -11.67 -6.28
CA ARG A 43 6.27 -12.28 -5.20
C ARG A 43 5.48 -13.40 -4.54
N ALA A 44 5.99 -14.62 -4.55
CA ALA A 44 5.47 -15.71 -3.70
C ALA A 44 3.93 -15.83 -3.68
N ALA A 45 3.29 -15.75 -4.85
CA ALA A 45 1.83 -15.70 -5.04
C ALA A 45 1.15 -14.36 -4.64
N VAL A 46 1.86 -13.24 -4.68
CA VAL A 46 1.32 -11.87 -4.47
C VAL A 46 1.70 -10.99 -5.66
N LEU A 47 0.69 -10.48 -6.35
CA LEU A 47 0.80 -9.42 -7.35
C LEU A 47 0.86 -8.07 -6.63
N VAL A 48 1.83 -7.22 -7.00
CA VAL A 48 1.96 -5.85 -6.49
C VAL A 48 1.88 -4.86 -7.64
N GLU A 49 1.06 -3.84 -7.45
CA GLU A 49 0.77 -2.78 -8.43
C GLU A 49 1.07 -1.42 -7.81
N LEU A 50 1.85 -0.57 -8.48
CA LEU A 50 2.04 0.83 -8.11
C LEU A 50 1.20 1.70 -9.04
N CYS A 51 0.33 2.52 -8.47
CA CYS A 51 -0.56 3.37 -9.21
C CYS A 51 -0.46 4.81 -8.68
N GLU A 52 -0.22 5.77 -9.57
CA GLU A 52 -0.08 7.19 -9.22
C GLU A 52 -1.44 7.89 -9.21
N ASP A 53 -1.53 9.01 -8.48
CA ASP A 53 -2.65 9.96 -8.55
C ASP A 53 -4.04 9.38 -8.22
N HIS A 54 -4.13 8.70 -7.07
CA HIS A 54 -5.36 8.03 -6.63
C HIS A 54 -6.16 8.84 -5.59
N ASP A 55 -7.46 8.97 -5.85
CA ASP A 55 -8.43 9.35 -4.82
C ASP A 55 -8.82 8.13 -3.98
N GLU A 56 -8.77 8.29 -2.65
CA GLU A 56 -9.20 7.25 -1.72
C GLU A 56 -10.74 7.23 -1.64
N PRO A 57 -11.38 6.06 -1.78
CA PRO A 57 -12.83 5.95 -1.60
C PRO A 57 -13.18 6.11 -0.10
N GLY A 58 -13.77 7.24 0.27
CA GLY A 58 -14.13 7.53 1.67
C GLY A 58 -13.93 8.99 2.11
N GLY A 59 -13.38 9.86 1.26
CA GLY A 59 -13.29 11.29 1.54
C GLY A 59 -12.07 11.70 2.38
N LEU A 60 -11.07 10.83 2.57
CA LEU A 60 -9.86 11.14 3.32
C LEU A 60 -8.82 11.95 2.52
N GLY A 61 -9.17 12.38 1.30
CA GLY A 61 -8.36 13.24 0.42
C GLY A 61 -7.52 12.46 -0.61
N ARG A 62 -6.82 13.20 -1.47
CA ARG A 62 -5.96 12.65 -2.55
C ARG A 62 -4.71 12.01 -1.96
N TYR A 63 -4.29 10.88 -2.53
CA TYR A 63 -3.02 10.22 -2.22
C TYR A 63 -2.18 10.14 -3.51
N PRO A 64 -0.97 10.72 -3.53
CA PRO A 64 -0.14 10.72 -4.73
C PRO A 64 0.26 9.30 -5.20
N LEU A 65 0.31 8.33 -4.28
CA LEU A 65 0.66 6.96 -4.63
C LEU A 65 -0.21 5.93 -3.90
N LEU A 66 -0.65 4.92 -4.65
CA LEU A 66 -1.32 3.72 -4.18
C LEU A 66 -0.46 2.50 -4.52
N VAL A 67 -0.26 1.61 -3.55
CA VAL A 67 0.35 0.30 -3.75
C VAL A 67 -0.69 -0.77 -3.44
N ARG A 68 -1.03 -1.60 -4.42
CA ARG A 68 -2.01 -2.70 -4.27
C ARG A 68 -1.28 -4.03 -4.14
N PHE A 69 -1.79 -4.91 -3.28
CA PHE A 69 -1.27 -6.25 -3.03
C PHE A 69 -2.41 -7.25 -3.21
N THR A 70 -2.31 -8.13 -4.20
CA THR A 70 -3.34 -9.14 -4.53
C THR A 70 -2.73 -10.53 -4.43
N GLY A 71 -3.29 -11.39 -3.60
CA GLY A 71 -2.83 -12.77 -3.47
C GLY A 71 -3.41 -13.63 -4.59
N THR A 72 -2.57 -14.37 -5.31
CA THR A 72 -3.00 -15.26 -6.40
C THR A 72 -3.55 -16.59 -5.88
N ASP A 73 -3.22 -16.97 -4.64
CA ASP A 73 -3.65 -18.19 -3.96
C ASP A 73 -4.49 -17.93 -2.69
N GLY A 74 -4.74 -16.67 -2.34
CA GLY A 74 -5.53 -16.26 -1.17
C GLY A 74 -5.03 -14.98 -0.50
N PRO A 75 -5.81 -14.41 0.46
CA PRO A 75 -5.53 -13.08 1.01
C PRO A 75 -4.38 -13.03 2.01
N GLU A 76 -4.01 -14.16 2.64
CA GLU A 76 -3.04 -14.18 3.76
C GLU A 76 -1.66 -13.65 3.37
N ARG A 77 -1.16 -14.03 2.19
CA ARG A 77 0.16 -13.59 1.73
C ARG A 77 0.16 -12.11 1.37
N ALA A 78 -0.90 -11.64 0.72
CA ALA A 78 -1.08 -10.23 0.41
C ALA A 78 -1.20 -9.39 1.69
N TRP A 79 -1.88 -9.91 2.72
CA TRP A 79 -1.96 -9.28 4.04
C TRP A 79 -0.57 -9.06 4.65
N ARG A 80 0.26 -10.13 4.71
CA ARG A 80 1.63 -10.05 5.25
C ARG A 80 2.49 -9.08 4.45
N ALA A 81 2.42 -9.13 3.12
CA ALA A 81 3.18 -8.25 2.24
C ALA A 81 2.80 -6.77 2.43
N ALA A 82 1.51 -6.46 2.49
CA ALA A 82 1.03 -5.09 2.67
C ALA A 82 1.40 -4.52 4.06
N HIS A 83 1.30 -5.32 5.12
CA HIS A 83 1.70 -4.90 6.48
C HIS A 83 3.20 -4.67 6.59
N ALA A 84 3.99 -5.60 6.05
CA ALA A 84 5.43 -5.46 6.04
C ALA A 84 5.82 -4.21 5.23
N PHE A 85 5.24 -4.00 4.05
CA PHE A 85 5.50 -2.83 3.22
C PHE A 85 5.19 -1.52 3.97
N LEU A 86 4.00 -1.42 4.59
CA LEU A 86 3.61 -0.27 5.41
C LEU A 86 4.67 0.05 6.48
N TRP A 87 5.18 -0.97 7.18
CA TRP A 87 6.21 -0.80 8.20
C TRP A 87 7.54 -0.28 7.65
N THR A 88 7.97 -0.77 6.48
CA THR A 88 9.23 -0.36 5.87
C THR A 88 9.15 1.05 5.28
N VAL A 89 8.11 1.34 4.49
CA VAL A 89 8.00 2.61 3.76
C VAL A 89 7.86 3.80 4.71
N THR A 90 7.16 3.62 5.84
CA THR A 90 6.94 4.67 6.84
C THR A 90 8.16 4.96 7.72
N ARG A 91 9.21 4.13 7.63
CA ARG A 91 10.50 4.36 8.31
C ARG A 91 11.51 5.12 7.45
N GLY A 92 11.24 5.29 6.16
CA GLY A 92 12.10 6.00 5.21
C GLY A 92 12.08 7.53 5.35
N GLY A 93 11.17 8.10 6.14
CA GLY A 93 11.12 9.54 6.44
C GLY A 93 10.39 10.43 5.42
N GLU A 94 10.11 9.93 4.21
CA GLU A 94 9.45 10.70 3.13
C GLU A 94 7.93 10.53 3.06
N VAL A 95 7.38 9.66 3.92
CA VAL A 95 5.94 9.44 4.05
C VAL A 95 5.44 10.20 5.27
N ASP A 96 4.56 11.17 5.06
CA ASP A 96 3.90 11.92 6.14
C ASP A 96 2.73 11.14 6.73
N GLU A 97 2.03 10.42 5.86
CA GLU A 97 0.84 9.66 6.18
C GLU A 97 0.71 8.44 5.26
N ALA A 98 0.27 7.30 5.81
CA ALA A 98 -0.10 6.15 5.02
C ALA A 98 -1.36 5.47 5.56
N LEU A 99 -2.17 4.92 4.67
CA LEU A 99 -3.40 4.19 5.01
C LEU A 99 -3.36 2.81 4.39
N LEU A 100 -3.50 1.77 5.21
CA LEU A 100 -3.64 0.38 4.78
C LEU A 100 -5.09 -0.06 4.92
N LEU A 101 -5.70 -0.41 3.80
CA LEU A 101 -7.04 -1.00 3.70
C LEU A 101 -6.95 -2.46 3.22
N GLY A 102 -7.85 -3.30 3.69
CA GLY A 102 -7.92 -4.69 3.24
C GLY A 102 -9.16 -5.44 3.72
N PRO A 103 -9.51 -6.55 3.06
CA PRO A 103 -10.70 -7.34 3.40
C PRO A 103 -10.53 -8.01 4.76
N GLY A 104 -11.58 -7.94 5.60
CA GLY A 104 -11.63 -8.61 6.89
C GLY A 104 -10.66 -8.06 7.94
N THR A 105 -10.04 -6.90 7.70
CA THR A 105 -9.08 -6.28 8.62
C THR A 105 -9.46 -4.84 8.94
N ALA A 106 -9.24 -4.43 10.20
CA ALA A 106 -9.37 -3.02 10.56
C ALA A 106 -8.34 -2.18 9.78
N PRO A 107 -8.74 -1.03 9.20
CA PRO A 107 -7.81 -0.13 8.54
C PRO A 107 -6.69 0.30 9.48
N LEU A 108 -5.46 0.40 8.98
CA LEU A 108 -4.33 0.93 9.74
C LEU A 108 -3.89 2.26 9.14
N ARG A 109 -3.61 3.25 9.98
CA ARG A 109 -3.09 4.56 9.58
C ARG A 109 -1.74 4.80 10.23
N TYR A 110 -0.75 5.13 9.40
CA TYR A 110 0.48 5.77 9.82
C TYR A 110 0.28 7.28 9.81
N HIS A 111 0.60 7.95 10.92
CA HIS A 111 0.69 9.40 10.98
C HIS A 111 1.62 9.80 12.14
N ARG A 112 2.51 10.77 11.90
CA ARG A 112 3.45 11.30 12.93
C ARG A 112 4.24 10.19 13.65
N GLY A 113 4.83 9.27 12.88
CA GLY A 113 5.69 8.22 13.44
C GLY A 113 4.96 7.05 14.11
N ARG A 114 3.64 6.98 14.04
CA ARG A 114 2.84 5.92 14.68
C ARG A 114 1.91 5.25 13.70
N ILE A 115 1.86 3.92 13.72
CA ILE A 115 0.84 3.11 13.05
C ILE A 115 -0.21 2.70 14.07
N ALA A 116 -1.47 3.02 13.82
CA ALA A 116 -2.59 2.66 14.68
C ALA A 116 -3.82 2.28 13.84
N PRO A 117 -4.74 1.47 14.38
CA PRO A 117 -6.03 1.25 13.74
C PRO A 117 -6.80 2.54 13.57
N VAL A 118 -7.43 2.74 12.40
CA VAL A 118 -8.41 3.80 12.22
C VAL A 118 -9.63 3.40 13.03
N ARG A 119 -9.90 4.14 14.10
CA ARG A 119 -11.19 4.03 14.77
C ARG A 119 -12.24 4.51 13.76
N ALA A 120 -13.23 3.67 13.47
CA ALA A 120 -14.41 4.11 12.77
C ALA A 120 -14.94 5.34 13.52
N VAL A 121 -14.86 6.50 12.87
CA VAL A 121 -15.66 7.64 13.31
C VAL A 121 -17.09 7.11 13.20
N HIS A 122 -17.75 6.93 14.33
CA HIS A 122 -19.18 6.70 14.30
C HIS A 122 -19.75 7.94 13.62
N SER A 123 -20.19 7.78 12.38
CA SER A 123 -21.14 8.72 11.78
C SER A 123 -22.45 8.54 12.53
N GLU A 124 -22.53 9.12 13.72
CA GLU A 124 -23.80 9.56 14.28
C GLU A 124 -24.08 10.91 13.62
N ASP A 125 -24.91 10.87 12.57
CA ASP A 125 -26.13 11.67 12.40
C ASP A 125 -26.79 11.38 11.04
#